data_AF-A0A1Y4L977-F1
#
_entry.id   AF-A0A1Y4L977-F1
#
_cell.length_a   1.000
_cell.length_b   1.000
_cell.length_c   1.000
_cell.angle_alpha   90.00
_cell.angle_beta   90.00
_cell.angle_gamma   90.00
#
_symmetry.space_group_name_H-M   'P 1'
#
loop_
_entity.id
_entity.type
_entity.pdbx_description
1 polymer ?
#
loop_
_entity_poly.entity_id
_entity_poly.type
_entity_poly.pdbx_seq_one_letter_code
_entity_poly.pdbx_strand_id
1 'polypeptide(L)'
;MNQNLAAFQKKLLDLPYCTNLYPIPHIRLEHGRLQRLACDPSESLPSRFQAKDEAEGKLKLLHVQAEQQLRTYSDPASSDSCCSRIRREVNEQLAFLREALVPCRTDGSAALVNRIAAVLVSEDVFQRVKPINDELQKKFSLPPVQDYVGTIRYEVYDPSEFEEGAAKLIAKLFTRHGYDLTDACFQLEQDVETMLTGYRCAIAEQVSLYLHQYVIASVQGKLPTLNAILEKEGSAQL
;
A
#
# COMPACT_ATOMS: atom_id res chain seq x y z
N MET A 1 -35.39 14.65 -17.64
CA MET A 1 -34.38 14.33 -16.60
C MET A 1 -33.95 15.59 -15.85
N ASN A 2 -34.22 15.62 -14.56
CA ASN A 2 -33.86 16.72 -13.66
C ASN A 2 -32.33 16.91 -13.59
N GLN A 3 -31.82 18.14 -13.69
CA GLN A 3 -30.37 18.44 -13.70
C GLN A 3 -29.66 17.96 -12.42
N ASN A 4 -30.32 18.04 -11.27
CA ASN A 4 -29.77 17.57 -9.99
C ASN A 4 -29.61 16.05 -10.00
N LEU A 5 -30.58 15.33 -10.55
CA LEU A 5 -30.55 13.88 -10.66
C LEU A 5 -29.46 13.42 -11.64
N ALA A 6 -29.26 14.14 -12.74
CA ALA A 6 -28.20 13.88 -13.71
C ALA A 6 -26.81 14.03 -13.09
N ALA A 7 -26.59 15.11 -12.33
CA ALA A 7 -25.34 15.36 -11.62
C ALA A 7 -25.08 14.30 -10.54
N PHE A 8 -26.10 13.91 -9.79
CA PHE A 8 -26.04 12.81 -8.82
C PHE A 8 -25.63 11.50 -9.50
N GLN A 9 -26.29 11.12 -10.59
CA GLN A 9 -26.03 9.86 -11.29
C GLN A 9 -24.60 9.80 -11.85
N LYS A 10 -24.08 10.92 -12.38
CA LYS A 10 -22.69 10.99 -12.82
C LYS A 10 -21.73 10.72 -11.65
N LYS A 11 -21.90 11.40 -10.53
CA LYS A 11 -21.05 11.20 -9.35
C LYS A 11 -21.16 9.81 -8.74
N LEU A 12 -22.33 9.19 -8.80
CA LEU A 12 -22.53 7.82 -8.36
C LEU A 12 -21.67 6.84 -9.17
N LEU A 13 -21.54 7.07 -10.48
CA LEU A 13 -20.70 6.25 -11.36
C LEU A 13 -19.20 6.48 -11.15
N ASP A 14 -18.82 7.66 -10.65
CA ASP A 14 -17.43 8.01 -10.34
C ASP A 14 -16.96 7.46 -8.97
N LEU A 15 -17.89 7.04 -8.11
CA LEU A 15 -17.62 6.55 -6.75
C LEU A 15 -16.52 5.47 -6.66
N PRO A 16 -16.42 4.47 -7.56
CA PRO A 16 -15.40 3.43 -7.45
C PRO A 16 -13.96 3.96 -7.61
N TYR A 17 -13.78 5.08 -8.31
CA TYR A 17 -12.45 5.65 -8.59
C TYR A 17 -11.85 6.41 -7.41
N CYS A 18 -12.63 6.72 -6.36
CA CYS A 18 -12.12 7.42 -5.18
C CYS A 18 -11.12 6.58 -4.35
N THR A 19 -11.05 5.28 -4.60
CA THR A 19 -10.18 4.33 -3.90
C THR A 19 -8.69 4.52 -4.17
N ASN A 20 -8.31 5.29 -5.21
CA ASN A 20 -6.93 5.45 -5.67
C ASN A 20 -6.34 6.86 -5.44
N LEU A 21 -7.01 7.73 -4.67
CA LEU A 21 -6.69 9.16 -4.63
C LEU A 21 -5.49 9.56 -3.76
N TYR A 22 -4.90 8.64 -2.98
CA TYR A 22 -3.84 8.98 -2.02
C TYR A 22 -2.51 8.29 -2.35
N PRO A 23 -1.37 8.96 -2.07
CA PRO A 23 -0.05 8.42 -2.35
C PRO A 23 0.26 7.23 -1.45
N ILE A 24 1.03 6.29 -1.99
CA ILE A 24 1.64 5.20 -1.22
C ILE A 24 2.70 5.83 -0.32
N PRO A 25 2.77 5.46 0.97
CA PRO A 25 3.80 5.99 1.86
C PRO A 25 5.19 5.63 1.32
N HIS A 26 6.10 6.60 1.36
CA HIS A 26 7.48 6.34 0.99
C HIS A 26 8.15 5.48 2.06
N ILE A 27 8.73 4.36 1.63
CA ILE A 27 9.52 3.49 2.50
C ILE A 27 10.89 4.10 2.65
N ARG A 28 11.33 4.25 3.88
CA ARG A 28 12.70 4.65 4.19
C ARG A 28 13.24 3.71 5.24
N LEU A 29 14.23 2.90 4.86
CA LEU A 29 14.93 2.06 5.81
C LEU A 29 16.02 2.91 6.51
N GLU A 30 16.20 2.70 7.80
CA GLU A 30 17.21 3.41 8.58
C GLU A 30 18.50 2.60 8.57
N HIS A 31 19.24 2.72 7.47
CA HIS A 31 20.34 1.81 7.19
C HIS A 31 21.73 2.28 7.65
N GLY A 32 21.87 3.55 8.07
CA GLY A 32 23.16 4.10 8.48
C GLY A 32 24.24 3.80 7.43
N ARG A 33 25.35 3.15 7.85
CA ARG A 33 26.42 2.72 6.96
C ARG A 33 26.17 1.31 6.40
N LEU A 34 25.96 1.24 5.08
CA LEU A 34 25.72 0.00 4.32
C LEU A 34 27.00 -0.74 3.86
N GLN A 35 28.17 -0.11 3.99
CA GLN A 35 29.42 -0.61 3.44
C GLN A 35 30.54 -0.61 4.48
N ARG A 36 31.48 -1.53 4.32
CA ARG A 36 32.82 -1.47 4.92
C ARG A 36 33.83 -1.82 3.85
N LEU A 37 34.76 -0.91 3.59
CA LEU A 37 35.80 -1.10 2.58
C LEU A 37 36.89 -2.03 3.12
N ALA A 38 37.27 -3.07 2.37
CA ALA A 38 38.31 -3.99 2.79
C ALA A 38 39.70 -3.32 2.81
N CYS A 39 39.91 -2.33 1.95
CA CYS A 39 41.18 -1.61 1.81
C CYS A 39 41.38 -0.50 2.85
N ASP A 40 40.34 -0.11 3.60
CA ASP A 40 40.44 0.91 4.65
C ASP A 40 40.66 0.24 6.02
N PRO A 41 41.82 0.42 6.68
CA PRO A 41 42.09 -0.16 7.99
C PRO A 41 41.13 0.30 9.09
N SER A 42 40.49 1.47 8.94
CA SER A 42 39.53 2.01 9.91
C SER A 42 38.13 1.39 9.79
N GLU A 43 37.83 0.77 8.65
CA GLU A 43 36.52 0.17 8.37
C GLU A 43 36.56 -1.35 8.23
N SER A 44 37.68 -1.88 7.76
CA SER A 44 37.84 -3.28 7.41
C SER A 44 37.81 -4.23 8.61
N LEU A 45 37.46 -5.47 8.32
CA LEU A 45 37.29 -6.53 9.31
C LEU A 45 38.44 -7.55 9.19
N PRO A 46 38.92 -8.10 10.32
CA PRO A 46 40.05 -9.03 10.35
C PRO A 46 39.72 -10.44 9.86
N SER A 47 38.44 -10.77 9.60
CA SER A 47 38.08 -12.08 9.07
C SER A 47 36.82 -12.05 8.21
N ARG A 48 36.75 -13.00 7.25
CA ARG A 48 35.56 -13.25 6.43
C ARG A 48 34.33 -13.57 7.29
N PHE A 49 34.50 -14.31 8.38
CA PHE A 49 33.39 -14.67 9.27
C PHE A 49 32.75 -13.42 9.88
N GLN A 50 33.56 -12.51 10.41
CA GLN A 50 33.05 -11.25 10.98
C GLN A 50 32.36 -10.37 9.93
N ALA A 51 32.93 -10.29 8.70
CA ALA A 51 32.28 -9.56 7.61
C ALA A 51 30.91 -10.14 7.27
N LYS A 52 30.79 -11.47 7.23
CA LYS A 52 29.52 -12.16 6.97
C LYS A 52 28.51 -11.95 8.09
N ASP A 53 28.93 -12.14 9.35
CA ASP A 53 28.06 -12.00 10.51
C ASP A 53 27.51 -10.58 10.66
N GLU A 54 28.37 -9.55 10.51
CA GLU A 54 27.94 -8.15 10.58
C GLU A 54 27.00 -7.78 9.42
N ALA A 55 27.33 -8.17 8.19
CA ALA A 55 26.53 -7.86 7.00
C ALA A 55 25.13 -8.50 7.07
N GLU A 56 25.06 -9.81 7.36
CA GLU A 56 23.79 -10.52 7.50
C GLU A 56 22.97 -10.02 8.70
N GLY A 57 23.65 -9.69 9.81
CA GLY A 57 23.00 -9.11 10.99
C GLY A 57 22.32 -7.78 10.67
N LYS A 58 23.02 -6.88 9.96
CA LYS A 58 22.44 -5.61 9.50
C LYS A 58 21.28 -5.81 8.53
N LEU A 59 21.44 -6.70 7.54
CA LEU A 59 20.37 -6.98 6.58
C LEU A 59 19.11 -7.54 7.25
N LYS A 60 19.26 -8.42 8.26
CA LYS A 60 18.11 -8.92 9.06
C LYS A 60 17.37 -7.80 9.79
N LEU A 61 18.08 -6.83 10.35
CA LEU A 61 17.46 -5.68 11.00
C LEU A 61 16.66 -4.83 9.99
N LEU A 62 17.23 -4.58 8.81
CA LEU A 62 16.56 -3.86 7.73
C LEU A 62 15.31 -4.60 7.25
N HIS A 63 15.40 -5.92 7.10
CA HIS A 63 14.27 -6.77 6.71
C HIS A 63 13.13 -6.71 7.73
N VAL A 64 13.44 -6.79 9.03
CA VAL A 64 12.44 -6.63 10.10
C VAL A 64 11.79 -5.24 10.08
N GLN A 65 12.58 -4.18 9.85
CA GLN A 65 12.05 -2.82 9.71
C GLN A 65 11.07 -2.72 8.53
N ALA A 66 11.45 -3.29 7.38
CA ALA A 66 10.65 -3.36 6.18
C ALA A 66 9.32 -4.11 6.41
N GLU A 67 9.37 -5.28 7.04
CA GLU A 67 8.17 -6.04 7.43
C GLU A 67 7.24 -5.24 8.35
N GLN A 68 7.81 -4.53 9.33
CA GLN A 68 7.02 -3.73 10.26
C GLN A 68 6.27 -2.60 9.56
N GLN A 69 6.89 -1.96 8.55
CA GLN A 69 6.23 -0.93 7.76
C GLN A 69 5.08 -1.50 6.92
N LEU A 70 5.26 -2.67 6.30
CA LEU A 70 4.19 -3.38 5.58
C LEU A 70 3.02 -3.76 6.49
N ARG A 71 3.32 -4.32 7.67
CA ARG A 71 2.30 -4.69 8.66
C ARG A 71 1.52 -3.47 9.13
N THR A 72 2.21 -2.37 9.43
CA THR A 72 1.55 -1.12 9.86
C THR A 72 0.62 -0.56 8.79
N TYR A 73 1.03 -0.62 7.52
CA TYR A 73 0.20 -0.15 6.40
C TYR A 73 -1.03 -1.03 6.14
N SER A 74 -0.93 -2.33 6.44
CA SER A 74 -1.98 -3.32 6.18
C SER A 74 -2.85 -3.63 7.40
N ASP A 75 -2.51 -3.12 8.59
CA ASP A 75 -3.23 -3.38 9.84
C ASP A 75 -4.64 -2.79 9.83
N PRO A 76 -5.71 -3.61 9.89
CA PRO A 76 -7.08 -3.12 9.90
C PRO A 76 -7.46 -2.32 11.16
N ALA A 77 -6.69 -2.45 12.26
CA ALA A 77 -6.90 -1.68 13.48
C ALA A 77 -6.24 -0.29 13.44
N SER A 78 -5.28 -0.08 12.54
CA SER A 78 -4.59 1.20 12.40
C SER A 78 -5.45 2.23 11.66
N SER A 79 -5.53 3.45 12.21
CA SER A 79 -6.19 4.59 11.57
C SER A 79 -5.52 5.04 10.27
N ASP A 80 -4.23 4.74 10.13
CA ASP A 80 -3.41 5.13 8.99
C ASP A 80 -3.25 4.03 7.94
N SER A 81 -3.88 2.88 8.15
CA SER A 81 -3.83 1.76 7.21
C SER A 81 -4.47 2.09 5.87
N CYS A 82 -4.10 1.32 4.86
CA CYS A 82 -4.67 1.37 3.52
C CYS A 82 -6.21 1.30 3.54
N CYS A 83 -6.75 0.33 4.28
CA CYS A 83 -8.20 0.13 4.39
C CYS A 83 -8.90 1.30 5.09
N SER A 84 -8.33 1.81 6.18
CA SER A 84 -8.87 2.97 6.91
C SER A 84 -8.88 4.23 6.03
N ARG A 85 -7.82 4.45 5.26
CA ARG A 85 -7.73 5.56 4.29
C ARG A 85 -8.79 5.44 3.19
N ILE A 86 -8.90 4.28 2.54
CA ILE A 86 -9.91 4.05 1.51
C ILE A 86 -11.33 4.22 2.09
N ARG A 87 -11.57 3.72 3.30
CA ARG A 87 -12.86 3.86 3.98
C ARG A 87 -13.24 5.30 4.22
N ARG A 88 -12.30 6.15 4.64
CA ARG A 88 -12.52 7.59 4.81
C ARG A 88 -12.92 8.24 3.48
N GLU A 89 -12.15 8.03 2.41
CA GLU A 89 -12.45 8.60 1.08
C GLU A 89 -13.83 8.17 0.58
N VAL A 90 -14.14 6.87 0.69
CA VAL A 90 -15.46 6.33 0.31
C VAL A 90 -16.57 6.98 1.14
N ASN A 91 -16.38 7.13 2.45
CA ASN A 91 -17.38 7.76 3.32
C ASN A 91 -17.62 9.23 2.98
N GLU A 92 -16.57 9.97 2.63
CA GLU A 92 -16.67 11.36 2.18
C GLU A 92 -17.47 11.46 0.88
N GLN A 93 -17.18 10.61 -0.11
CA GLN A 93 -17.93 10.58 -1.36
C GLN A 93 -19.40 10.15 -1.18
N LEU A 94 -19.65 9.18 -0.30
CA LEU A 94 -21.01 8.75 0.04
C LEU A 94 -21.79 9.85 0.76
N ALA A 95 -21.15 10.60 1.66
CA ALA A 95 -21.76 11.76 2.31
C ALA A 95 -22.12 12.84 1.27
N PHE A 96 -21.19 13.16 0.37
CA PHE A 96 -21.44 14.06 -0.75
C PHE A 96 -22.63 13.61 -1.60
N LEU A 97 -22.72 12.32 -1.92
CA LEU A 97 -23.85 11.76 -2.69
C LEU A 97 -25.18 11.91 -1.94
N ARG A 98 -25.20 11.74 -0.61
CA ARG A 98 -26.41 11.97 0.20
C ARG A 98 -26.85 13.43 0.16
N GLU A 99 -25.92 14.38 0.24
CA GLU A 99 -26.22 15.81 0.13
C GLU A 99 -26.77 16.16 -1.25
N ALA A 100 -26.19 15.59 -2.31
CA ALA A 100 -26.66 15.79 -3.69
C ALA A 100 -28.08 15.27 -3.95
N LEU A 101 -28.62 14.40 -3.09
CA LEU A 101 -30.01 13.93 -3.18
C LEU A 101 -31.02 14.88 -2.52
N VAL A 102 -30.58 15.79 -1.64
CA VAL A 102 -31.48 16.71 -0.92
C VAL A 102 -32.33 17.56 -1.89
N PRO A 103 -31.80 18.13 -2.98
CA PRO A 103 -32.61 18.87 -3.96
C PRO A 103 -33.64 18.02 -4.71
N CYS A 104 -33.51 16.69 -4.69
CA CYS A 104 -34.46 15.77 -5.30
C CYS A 104 -35.61 15.40 -4.35
N ARG A 105 -35.60 15.89 -3.10
CA ARG A 105 -36.60 15.60 -2.08
C ARG A 105 -37.78 16.55 -2.19
N THR A 106 -38.94 15.99 -2.53
CA THR A 106 -40.26 16.63 -2.55
C THR A 106 -41.24 15.82 -1.70
N ASP A 107 -42.47 16.28 -1.53
CA ASP A 107 -43.49 15.54 -0.80
C ASP A 107 -43.75 14.15 -1.41
N GLY A 108 -43.77 14.02 -2.74
CA GLY A 108 -43.96 12.73 -3.41
C GLY A 108 -42.71 11.86 -3.50
N SER A 109 -41.50 12.44 -3.49
CA SER A 109 -40.25 11.69 -3.64
C SER A 109 -39.56 11.33 -2.31
N ALA A 110 -39.95 11.96 -1.20
CA ALA A 110 -39.26 11.88 0.09
C ALA A 110 -38.97 10.45 0.57
N ALA A 111 -39.94 9.54 0.46
CA ALA A 111 -39.78 8.16 0.88
C ALA A 111 -38.72 7.41 0.05
N LEU A 112 -38.67 7.65 -1.27
CA LEU A 112 -37.71 7.01 -2.16
C LEU A 112 -36.31 7.61 -1.98
N VAL A 113 -36.21 8.93 -1.85
CA VAL A 113 -34.95 9.63 -1.55
C VAL A 113 -34.34 9.11 -0.24
N ASN A 114 -35.15 8.96 0.81
CA ASN A 114 -34.69 8.38 2.09
C ASN A 114 -34.15 6.95 1.92
N ARG A 115 -34.82 6.11 1.12
CA ARG A 115 -34.35 4.74 0.85
C ARG A 115 -33.05 4.72 0.06
N ILE A 116 -32.87 5.64 -0.89
CA ILE A 116 -31.61 5.77 -1.64
C ILE A 116 -30.50 6.22 -0.67
N ALA A 117 -30.75 7.26 0.13
CA ALA A 117 -29.78 7.78 1.10
C ALA A 117 -29.35 6.73 2.13
N ALA A 118 -30.27 5.87 2.58
CA ALA A 118 -29.99 4.78 3.52
C ALA A 118 -29.02 3.72 2.96
N VAL A 119 -28.96 3.55 1.64
CA VAL A 119 -28.04 2.60 0.98
C VAL A 119 -26.68 3.22 0.68
N LEU A 120 -26.57 4.55 0.69
CA LEU A 120 -25.29 5.25 0.49
C LEU A 120 -24.42 5.19 1.77
N VAL A 121 -24.10 3.98 2.23
CA VAL A 121 -23.25 3.71 3.39
C VAL A 121 -22.21 2.65 3.03
N SER A 122 -21.06 2.68 3.69
CA SER A 122 -19.93 1.79 3.35
C SER A 122 -19.85 0.52 4.19
N GLU A 123 -20.74 0.35 5.17
CA GLU A 123 -20.62 -0.73 6.16
C GLU A 123 -20.57 -2.12 5.52
N ASP A 124 -21.54 -2.43 4.65
CA ASP A 124 -21.60 -3.73 3.95
C ASP A 124 -20.39 -3.98 3.04
N VAL A 125 -19.82 -2.92 2.45
CA VAL A 125 -18.62 -3.00 1.61
C VAL A 125 -17.44 -3.45 2.47
N PHE A 126 -17.17 -2.76 3.58
CA PHE A 126 -15.99 -3.02 4.40
C PHE A 126 -16.12 -4.25 5.29
N GLN A 127 -17.33 -4.66 5.66
CA GLN A 127 -17.55 -5.96 6.30
C GLN A 127 -17.11 -7.12 5.39
N ARG A 128 -17.26 -6.97 4.06
CA ARG A 128 -16.85 -7.98 3.07
C ARG A 128 -15.38 -7.90 2.70
N VAL A 129 -14.76 -6.72 2.75
CA VAL A 129 -13.31 -6.56 2.54
C VAL A 129 -12.51 -7.13 3.72
N LYS A 130 -13.04 -7.06 4.94
CA LYS A 130 -12.35 -7.50 6.16
C LYS A 130 -11.74 -8.92 6.07
N PRO A 131 -12.47 -9.99 5.69
CA PRO A 131 -11.86 -11.32 5.56
C PRO A 131 -10.80 -11.42 4.45
N ILE A 132 -10.91 -10.60 3.39
CA ILE A 132 -9.95 -10.60 2.27
C ILE A 132 -8.64 -9.93 2.68
N ASN A 133 -8.69 -8.96 3.59
CA ASN A 133 -7.53 -8.25 4.12
C ASN A 133 -6.45 -9.22 4.63
N ASP A 134 -6.86 -10.26 5.36
CA ASP A 134 -5.94 -11.24 5.93
C ASP A 134 -5.26 -12.11 4.87
N GLU A 135 -5.96 -12.43 3.78
CA GLU A 135 -5.40 -13.16 2.64
C GLU A 135 -4.42 -12.30 1.85
N LEU A 136 -4.78 -11.02 1.65
CA LEU A 136 -3.92 -10.08 0.93
C LEU A 136 -2.65 -9.75 1.73
N GLN A 137 -2.72 -9.66 3.06
CA GLN A 137 -1.53 -9.50 3.90
C GLN A 137 -0.53 -10.63 3.70
N LYS A 138 -1.00 -11.87 3.58
CA LYS A 138 -0.14 -13.04 3.30
C LYS A 138 0.40 -13.03 1.88
N LYS A 139 -0.42 -12.60 0.91
CA LYS A 139 -0.02 -12.54 -0.51
C LYS A 139 1.05 -11.48 -0.76
N PHE A 140 0.97 -10.35 -0.06
CA PHE A 140 1.88 -9.21 -0.22
C PHE A 140 2.88 -9.11 0.94
N SER A 141 3.43 -10.25 1.35
CA SER A 141 4.54 -10.32 2.30
C SER A 141 5.88 -10.27 1.58
N LEU A 142 6.92 -9.80 2.28
CA LEU A 142 8.27 -9.85 1.73
C LEU A 142 8.76 -11.28 1.53
N PRO A 143 9.62 -11.49 0.51
CA PRO A 143 10.48 -12.66 0.44
C PRO A 143 11.26 -12.89 1.75
N PRO A 144 11.65 -14.12 2.05
CA PRO A 144 12.54 -14.42 3.17
C PRO A 144 13.85 -13.65 3.07
N VAL A 145 14.42 -13.25 4.23
CA VAL A 145 15.69 -12.49 4.28
C VAL A 145 16.84 -13.16 3.52
N GLN A 146 16.81 -14.50 3.43
CA GLN A 146 17.82 -15.31 2.74
C GLN A 146 17.93 -14.98 1.25
N ASP A 147 16.82 -14.56 0.62
CA ASP A 147 16.81 -14.20 -0.80
C ASP A 147 17.64 -12.93 -1.06
N TYR A 148 17.73 -12.05 -0.05
CA TYR A 148 18.56 -10.83 -0.08
C TYR A 148 19.99 -11.08 0.39
N VAL A 149 20.26 -12.12 1.18
CA VAL A 149 21.64 -12.44 1.62
C VAL A 149 22.53 -12.77 0.41
N GLY A 150 21.95 -13.38 -0.63
CA GLY A 150 22.65 -13.70 -1.87
C GLY A 150 23.14 -12.49 -2.67
N THR A 151 22.61 -11.28 -2.40
CA THR A 151 23.00 -10.05 -3.10
C THR A 151 24.06 -9.24 -2.35
N ILE A 152 24.47 -9.68 -1.16
CA ILE A 152 25.56 -9.05 -0.41
C ILE A 152 26.88 -9.26 -1.17
N ARG A 153 27.58 -8.17 -1.45
CA ARG A 153 28.93 -8.23 -2.04
C ARG A 153 29.95 -8.27 -0.92
N TYR A 154 30.87 -9.22 -0.97
CA TYR A 154 31.99 -9.32 -0.02
C TYR A 154 33.28 -8.94 -0.72
N GLU A 155 34.09 -8.13 -0.04
CA GLU A 155 35.37 -7.66 -0.55
C GLU A 155 36.52 -8.26 0.29
N VAL A 156 37.65 -8.52 -0.37
CA VAL A 156 38.88 -8.96 0.28
C VAL A 156 40.02 -8.08 -0.21
N TYR A 157 40.80 -7.54 0.72
CA TYR A 157 42.06 -6.89 0.43
C TYR A 157 43.18 -7.80 0.93
N ASP A 158 43.91 -8.43 0.01
CA ASP A 158 45.04 -9.30 0.30
C ASP A 158 46.35 -8.62 -0.14
N PRO A 159 47.10 -8.00 0.78
CA PRO A 159 48.36 -7.35 0.41
C PRO A 159 49.43 -8.35 -0.06
N SER A 160 49.25 -9.66 0.17
CA SER A 160 50.18 -10.70 -0.29
C SER A 160 50.18 -10.91 -1.80
N GLU A 161 49.19 -10.38 -2.52
CA GLU A 161 49.18 -10.39 -3.98
C GLU A 161 50.33 -9.57 -4.59
N PHE A 162 50.90 -8.65 -3.81
CA PHE A 162 51.99 -7.75 -4.23
C PHE A 162 53.37 -8.17 -3.69
N GLU A 163 53.46 -9.31 -3.00
CA GLU A 163 54.66 -9.77 -2.28
C GLU A 163 55.12 -11.16 -2.74
N GLU A 164 56.42 -11.44 -2.58
CA GLU A 164 57.04 -12.71 -2.95
C GLU A 164 57.77 -13.38 -1.76
N GLY A 165 58.06 -14.68 -1.89
CA GLY A 165 58.84 -15.43 -0.90
C GLY A 165 58.24 -15.43 0.51
N ALA A 166 59.08 -15.25 1.54
CA ALA A 166 58.65 -15.23 2.93
C ALA A 166 57.79 -14.01 3.30
N ALA A 167 57.97 -12.88 2.61
CA ALA A 167 57.17 -11.67 2.81
C ALA A 167 55.69 -11.90 2.46
N LYS A 168 55.42 -12.73 1.45
CA LYS A 168 54.07 -13.15 1.09
C LYS A 168 53.31 -13.82 2.24
N LEU A 169 53.98 -14.69 3.02
CA LEU A 169 53.36 -15.36 4.16
C LEU A 169 53.02 -14.39 5.29
N ILE A 170 53.89 -13.39 5.51
CA ILE A 170 53.66 -12.33 6.49
C ILE A 170 52.50 -11.43 6.04
N ALA A 171 52.48 -11.03 4.76
CA ALA A 171 51.44 -10.19 4.19
C ALA A 171 50.04 -10.83 4.28
N LYS A 172 49.93 -12.16 4.16
CA LYS A 172 48.65 -12.88 4.36
C LYS A 172 48.04 -12.72 5.76
N LEU A 173 48.85 -12.41 6.79
CA LEU A 173 48.33 -12.13 8.13
C LEU A 173 47.60 -10.78 8.20
N PHE A 174 47.81 -9.93 7.20
CA PHE A 174 47.19 -8.61 7.09
C PHE A 174 46.04 -8.58 6.06
N THR A 175 45.58 -9.73 5.58
CA THR A 175 44.37 -9.79 4.74
C THR A 175 43.18 -9.19 5.49
N ARG A 176 42.44 -8.33 4.81
CA ARG A 176 41.28 -7.61 5.35
C ARG A 176 40.03 -7.93 4.56
N HIS A 177 38.89 -7.80 5.22
CA HIS A 177 37.59 -8.13 4.65
C HIS A 177 36.63 -6.95 4.76
N GLY A 178 35.80 -6.79 3.75
CA GLY A 178 34.77 -5.78 3.65
C GLY A 178 33.47 -6.36 3.11
N TYR A 179 32.42 -5.54 3.09
CA TYR A 179 31.15 -5.91 2.48
C TYR A 179 30.39 -4.68 1.99
N ASP A 180 29.45 -4.89 1.09
CA ASP A 180 28.54 -3.89 0.57
C ASP A 180 27.10 -4.44 0.53
N LEU A 181 26.22 -3.78 1.28
CA LEU A 181 24.79 -4.09 1.37
C LEU A 181 23.91 -3.25 0.44
N THR A 182 24.49 -2.34 -0.36
CA THR A 182 23.72 -1.35 -1.13
C THR A 182 22.71 -2.01 -2.06
N ASP A 183 23.13 -3.02 -2.83
CA ASP A 183 22.23 -3.76 -3.73
C ASP A 183 21.13 -4.50 -2.96
N ALA A 184 21.48 -5.15 -1.84
CA ALA A 184 20.52 -5.87 -1.00
C ALA A 184 19.48 -4.92 -0.38
N CYS A 185 19.93 -3.75 0.08
CA CYS A 185 19.06 -2.72 0.63
C CYS A 185 18.13 -2.13 -0.44
N PHE A 186 18.67 -1.81 -1.61
CA PHE A 186 17.89 -1.27 -2.71
C PHE A 186 16.82 -2.27 -3.20
N GLN A 187 17.19 -3.55 -3.36
CA GLN A 187 16.24 -4.60 -3.72
C GLN A 187 15.14 -4.76 -2.67
N LEU A 188 15.50 -4.74 -1.38
CA LEU A 188 14.55 -4.79 -0.28
C LEU A 188 13.57 -3.61 -0.34
N GLU A 189 14.05 -2.37 -0.51
CA GLU A 189 13.19 -1.19 -0.62
C GLU A 189 12.23 -1.27 -1.83
N GLN A 190 12.73 -1.72 -2.98
CA GLN A 190 11.93 -1.91 -4.19
C GLN A 190 10.84 -2.98 -3.99
N ASP A 191 11.16 -4.08 -3.32
CA ASP A 191 10.19 -5.14 -3.04
C ASP A 191 9.11 -4.64 -2.07
N VAL A 192 9.47 -3.89 -1.03
CA VAL A 192 8.49 -3.29 -0.11
C VAL A 192 7.56 -2.35 -0.88
N GLU A 193 8.08 -1.51 -1.77
CA GLU A 193 7.25 -0.60 -2.58
C GLU A 193 6.30 -1.39 -3.49
N THR A 194 6.80 -2.45 -4.10
CA THR A 194 6.00 -3.36 -4.94
C THR A 194 4.88 -4.02 -4.12
N MET A 195 5.19 -4.50 -2.90
CA MET A 195 4.20 -5.12 -2.01
C MET A 195 3.14 -4.12 -1.54
N LEU A 196 3.53 -2.91 -1.12
CA LEU A 196 2.59 -1.85 -0.74
C LEU A 196 1.66 -1.48 -1.91
N THR A 197 2.24 -1.31 -3.10
CA THR A 197 1.50 -0.96 -4.31
C THR A 197 0.48 -2.05 -4.66
N GLY A 198 0.95 -3.31 -4.72
CA GLY A 198 0.12 -4.47 -5.02
C GLY A 198 -1.01 -4.66 -4.02
N TYR A 199 -0.70 -4.54 -2.72
CA TYR A 199 -1.68 -4.61 -1.64
C TYR A 199 -2.77 -3.54 -1.78
N ARG A 200 -2.37 -2.28 -1.98
CA ARG A 200 -3.31 -1.18 -2.17
C ARG A 200 -4.21 -1.41 -3.37
N CYS A 201 -3.64 -1.77 -4.52
CA CYS A 201 -4.41 -2.04 -5.74
C CYS A 201 -5.44 -3.15 -5.52
N ALA A 202 -5.04 -4.24 -4.85
CA ALA A 202 -5.94 -5.34 -4.57
C ALA A 202 -7.09 -4.94 -3.64
N ILE A 203 -6.82 -4.19 -2.56
CA ILE A 203 -7.87 -3.67 -1.68
C ILE A 203 -8.80 -2.71 -2.44
N ALA A 204 -8.24 -1.79 -3.22
CA ALA A 204 -9.00 -0.83 -4.01
C ALA A 204 -9.93 -1.53 -5.03
N GLU A 205 -9.46 -2.57 -5.70
CA GLU A 205 -10.28 -3.40 -6.59
C GLU A 205 -11.44 -4.06 -5.85
N GLN A 206 -11.21 -4.67 -4.69
CA GLN A 206 -12.27 -5.32 -3.91
C GLN A 206 -13.31 -4.32 -3.40
N VAL A 207 -12.86 -3.16 -2.90
CA VAL A 207 -13.74 -2.07 -2.49
C VAL A 207 -14.56 -1.57 -3.68
N SER A 208 -13.92 -1.33 -4.82
CA SER A 208 -14.60 -0.90 -6.06
C SER A 208 -15.67 -1.89 -6.50
N LEU A 209 -15.37 -3.19 -6.49
CA LEU A 209 -16.31 -4.25 -6.83
C LEU A 209 -17.53 -4.24 -5.89
N TYR A 210 -17.32 -4.15 -4.59
CA TYR A 210 -18.40 -4.14 -3.61
C TYR A 210 -19.20 -2.84 -3.61
N LEU A 211 -18.58 -1.70 -3.90
CA LEU A 211 -19.31 -0.45 -4.15
C LEU A 211 -20.26 -0.59 -5.33
N HIS A 212 -19.81 -1.20 -6.43
CA HIS A 212 -20.68 -1.49 -7.57
C HIS A 212 -21.86 -2.38 -7.17
N GLN A 213 -21.57 -3.48 -6.49
CA GLN A 213 -22.56 -4.51 -6.19
C GLN A 213 -23.61 -4.06 -5.16
N TYR A 214 -23.19 -3.40 -4.08
CA TYR A 214 -24.08 -3.14 -2.93
C TYR A 214 -24.61 -1.71 -2.88
N VAL A 215 -23.85 -0.74 -3.40
CA VAL A 215 -24.25 0.67 -3.39
C VAL A 215 -24.80 1.07 -4.75
N ILE A 216 -23.97 1.05 -5.80
CA ILE A 216 -24.30 1.62 -7.11
C ILE A 216 -25.47 0.89 -7.74
N ALA A 217 -25.44 -0.45 -7.83
CA ALA A 217 -26.53 -1.22 -8.42
C ALA A 217 -27.86 -1.01 -7.68
N SER A 218 -27.81 -0.96 -6.34
CA SER A 218 -29.01 -0.75 -5.51
C SER A 218 -29.60 0.66 -5.72
N VAL A 219 -28.77 1.68 -5.87
CA VAL A 219 -29.20 3.04 -6.16
C VAL A 219 -29.72 3.15 -7.60
N GLN A 220 -28.98 2.63 -8.58
CA GLN A 220 -29.35 2.67 -10.01
C GLN A 220 -30.73 2.05 -10.26
N GLY A 221 -31.08 0.95 -9.59
CA GLY A 221 -32.40 0.34 -9.70
C GLY A 221 -33.56 1.24 -9.23
N LYS A 222 -33.27 2.30 -8.45
CA LYS A 222 -34.26 3.24 -7.92
C LYS A 222 -34.34 4.56 -8.68
N LEU A 223 -33.32 4.90 -9.48
CA LEU A 223 -33.25 6.18 -10.21
C LEU A 223 -34.36 6.39 -11.25
N PRO A 224 -34.78 5.37 -12.04
CA PRO A 224 -35.87 5.57 -13.01
C PRO A 224 -37.19 5.98 -12.34
N THR A 225 -37.53 5.34 -11.21
CA THR A 225 -38.73 5.67 -10.43
C THR A 225 -38.63 7.08 -9.85
N LEU A 226 -37.46 7.47 -9.34
CA LEU A 226 -37.25 8.84 -8.84
C LEU A 226 -37.42 9.87 -9.96
N ASN A 227 -36.85 9.62 -11.15
CA ASN A 227 -37.01 10.52 -12.28
C ASN A 227 -38.48 10.68 -12.70
N ALA A 228 -39.24 9.59 -12.74
CA ALA A 228 -40.66 9.62 -13.10
C ALA A 228 -41.51 10.43 -12.11
N ILE A 229 -41.24 10.33 -10.80
CA ILE A 229 -41.91 11.13 -9.77
C ILE A 229 -41.61 12.62 -9.98
N LEU A 230 -40.33 12.96 -10.16
CA LEU A 230 -39.89 14.35 -10.32
C LEU A 230 -40.41 14.99 -11.61
N GLU A 231 -40.49 14.23 -12.71
CA GLU A 231 -41.07 14.71 -13.97
C GLU A 231 -42.57 14.97 -13.82
N LYS A 232 -43.32 14.08 -13.15
CA LYS A 232 -44.75 14.27 -12.91
C LYS A 232 -45.05 15.51 -12.06
N GLU A 233 -44.25 15.76 -11.03
CA GLU A 233 -44.42 16.95 -10.17
C GLU A 233 -44.01 18.24 -10.89
N GLY A 234 -42.92 18.21 -11.66
CA GLY A 234 -42.51 19.35 -12.49
C GLY A 234 -43.52 19.72 -13.58
N SER A 235 -44.22 18.72 -14.13
CA SER A 235 -45.31 18.95 -15.09
C SER A 235 -46.62 19.43 -14.47
N ALA A 236 -46.82 19.27 -13.15
CA ALA A 236 -48.03 19.71 -12.45
C ALA A 236 -47.94 21.16 -11.94
N GLN A 237 -46.76 21.78 -12.02
CA GLN A 237 -46.48 23.16 -11.61
C GLN A 237 -46.44 24.15 -12.80
N LEU A 238 -46.63 23.66 -14.03
CA LEU A 238 -46.76 24.43 -15.28
C LEU A 238 -48.22 24.47 -15.72
#